data_AF-A0A820S0A8-F1
#
_entry.id   AF-A0A820S0A8-F1
#
_cell.length_a   1.000
_cell.length_b   1.000
_cell.length_c   1.000
_cell.angle_alpha   90.00
_cell.angle_beta   90.00
_cell.angle_gamma   90.00
#
_symmetry.space_group_name_H-M   'P 1'
#
loop_
_entity.id
_entity.type
_entity.pdbx_description
1 polymer ?
#
loop_
_entity_poly.entity_id
_entity_poly.type
_entity_poly.pdbx_seq_one_letter_code
_entity_poly.pdbx_strand_id
1 'polypeptide(L)'
;MDKMLQLDPETNQPKYRHYDVHNLYGWSQTKPTLDAMRELTGKRSLVLPRSTYVGSGQWSGHWLGDNEATWHEMKRSLIGMVEFNWFGI
;
A
#
# COMPACT_ATOMS: atom_id res chain seq x y z
N MET A 1 -13.99 -6.50 15.74
CA MET A 1 -14.61 -5.62 14.73
C MET A 1 -13.89 -5.88 13.42
N ASP A 2 -14.57 -6.44 12.44
CA ASP A 2 -14.00 -6.73 11.13
C ASP A 2 -13.95 -5.41 10.32
N LYS A 3 -12.82 -4.68 10.40
CA LYS A 3 -12.68 -3.30 9.92
C LYS A 3 -12.22 -3.19 8.46
N MET A 4 -12.28 -4.26 7.68
CA MET A 4 -11.48 -4.39 6.45
C MET A 4 -12.28 -4.35 5.13
N LEU A 5 -13.61 -4.20 5.14
CA LEU A 5 -14.42 -4.29 3.93
C LEU A 5 -14.24 -3.10 2.95
N GLN A 6 -14.02 -3.44 1.67
CA GLN A 6 -14.10 -2.49 0.56
C GLN A 6 -15.55 -2.39 0.08
N LEU A 7 -16.12 -1.19 0.15
CA LEU A 7 -17.46 -0.89 -0.34
C LEU A 7 -17.38 -0.12 -1.65
N ASP A 8 -18.33 -0.37 -2.53
CA ASP A 8 -18.56 0.45 -3.71
C ASP A 8 -19.15 1.80 -3.27
N PRO A 9 -18.56 2.94 -3.69
CA PRO A 9 -19.01 4.26 -3.26
C PRO A 9 -20.40 4.66 -3.80
N GLU A 10 -20.87 4.04 -4.89
CA GLU A 10 -22.18 4.35 -5.49
C GLU A 10 -23.31 3.55 -4.83
N THR A 11 -23.05 2.28 -4.53
CA THR A 11 -24.08 1.35 -4.02
C THR A 11 -23.97 1.07 -2.52
N ASN A 12 -22.87 1.48 -1.88
CA ASN A 12 -22.50 1.16 -0.51
C ASN A 12 -22.53 -0.35 -0.21
N GLN A 13 -22.31 -1.18 -1.24
CA GLN A 13 -22.27 -2.64 -1.17
C GLN A 13 -20.93 -3.16 -1.70
N PRO A 14 -20.45 -4.32 -1.22
CA PRO A 14 -19.22 -4.91 -1.74
C PRO A 14 -19.41 -5.40 -3.18
N LYS A 15 -18.68 -4.78 -4.12
CA LYS A 15 -18.66 -5.20 -5.54
C LYS A 15 -18.08 -6.61 -5.74
N TYR A 16 -17.10 -6.97 -4.92
CA TYR A 16 -16.49 -8.29 -4.86
C TYR A 16 -16.55 -8.81 -3.42
N ARG A 17 -16.54 -10.13 -3.25
CA ARG A 17 -16.37 -10.70 -1.91
C ARG A 17 -15.02 -10.27 -1.37
N HIS A 18 -15.01 -9.68 -0.19
CA HIS A 18 -13.77 -9.22 0.43
C HIS A 18 -12.74 -10.35 0.58
N TYR A 19 -13.19 -11.59 0.79
CA TYR A 19 -12.34 -12.79 0.81
C TYR A 19 -11.43 -12.90 -0.41
N ASP A 20 -11.92 -12.56 -1.61
CA ASP A 20 -11.18 -12.71 -2.86
C ASP A 20 -10.24 -11.53 -3.13
N VAL A 21 -10.51 -10.36 -2.54
CA VAL A 21 -9.82 -9.10 -2.86
C VAL A 21 -9.10 -8.46 -1.66
N HIS A 22 -9.09 -9.11 -0.49
CA HIS A 22 -8.53 -8.57 0.75
C HIS A 22 -7.11 -8.01 0.57
N ASN A 23 -6.22 -8.82 -0.01
CA ASN A 23 -4.82 -8.45 -0.23
C ASN A 23 -4.63 -7.38 -1.32
N LEU A 24 -5.67 -7.08 -2.10
CA LEU A 24 -5.64 -6.04 -3.14
C LEU A 24 -6.09 -4.68 -2.63
N TYR A 25 -6.53 -4.56 -1.37
CA TYR A 25 -7.12 -3.33 -0.85
C TYR A 25 -6.16 -2.13 -0.95
N GLY A 26 -4.98 -2.19 -0.32
CA GLY A 26 -3.99 -1.11 -0.37
C GLY A 26 -3.48 -0.85 -1.80
N TRP A 27 -3.27 -1.92 -2.57
CA TRP A 27 -2.90 -1.82 -3.98
C TRP A 27 -3.93 -1.04 -4.80
N SER A 28 -5.22 -1.33 -4.62
CA SER A 28 -6.32 -0.68 -5.36
C SER A 28 -6.45 0.81 -5.06
N GLN A 29 -6.04 1.24 -3.86
CA GLN A 29 -6.06 2.65 -3.44
C GLN A 29 -4.84 3.43 -3.93
N THR A 30 -3.70 2.76 -4.09
CA THR A 30 -2.41 3.40 -4.31
C THR A 30 -2.38 4.27 -5.58
N LYS A 31 -2.84 3.73 -6.71
CA LYS A 31 -2.84 4.45 -7.99
C LYS A 31 -3.80 5.66 -7.98
N PRO A 32 -5.08 5.52 -7.57
CA PRO A 32 -5.97 6.67 -7.41
C PRO A 32 -5.41 7.78 -6.52
N THR A 33 -4.75 7.43 -5.40
CA THR A 33 -4.11 8.43 -4.52
C THR A 33 -2.98 9.17 -5.23
N LEU A 34 -2.13 8.46 -5.98
CA LEU A 34 -1.04 9.09 -6.72
C LEU A 34 -1.58 10.02 -7.82
N ASP A 35 -2.58 9.57 -8.57
CA ASP A 35 -3.17 10.33 -9.66
C ASP A 35 -3.83 11.61 -9.11
N ALA A 36 -4.60 11.51 -8.02
CA ALA A 36 -5.18 12.68 -7.34
C ALA A 36 -4.11 13.67 -6.85
N MET A 37 -3.01 13.18 -6.25
CA MET A 37 -1.92 14.05 -5.81
C MET A 37 -1.21 14.75 -6.96
N ARG A 38 -1.09 14.11 -8.13
CA ARG A 38 -0.50 14.73 -9.32
C ARG A 38 -1.42 15.78 -9.92
N GLU A 39 -2.72 15.52 -9.95
CA GLU A 39 -3.73 16.47 -10.42
C GLU A 39 -3.76 17.73 -9.54
N LEU A 40 -3.80 17.56 -8.22
CA LEU A 40 -3.87 18.68 -7.26
C LEU A 40 -2.61 19.55 -7.27
N THR A 41 -1.43 18.95 -7.48
CA THR A 41 -0.16 19.67 -7.35
C THR A 41 0.42 20.11 -8.69
N GLY A 42 0.00 19.50 -9.81
CA GLY A 42 0.61 19.67 -11.12
C GLY A 42 2.07 19.19 -11.19
N LYS A 43 2.53 18.41 -10.22
CA LYS A 43 3.94 18.01 -10.04
C LYS A 43 4.08 16.49 -9.93
N ARG A 44 5.32 16.01 -9.96
CA ARG A 44 5.64 14.64 -9.55
C ARG A 44 5.33 14.50 -8.06
N SER A 45 4.46 13.55 -7.73
CA SER A 45 4.06 13.23 -6.36
C SER A 45 4.60 11.85 -5.94
N LEU A 46 4.65 11.64 -4.62
CA LEU A 46 5.04 10.38 -3.98
C LEU A 46 3.90 9.90 -3.08
N VAL A 47 3.63 8.60 -3.10
CA VAL A 47 2.70 7.95 -2.17
C VAL A 47 3.46 6.82 -1.49
N LEU A 48 3.22 6.67 -0.18
CA LEU A 48 3.77 5.62 0.66
C LEU A 48 2.57 4.91 1.33
N PRO A 49 2.09 3.78 0.79
CA PRO A 49 1.09 2.95 1.44
C PRO A 49 1.74 1.90 2.36
N ARG A 50 1.02 1.50 3.41
CA ARG A 50 1.42 0.40 4.30
C ARG A 50 1.12 -0.99 3.72
N SER A 51 0.03 -1.14 2.96
CA SER A 51 -0.32 -2.43 2.34
C SER A 51 0.14 -2.42 0.88
N THR A 52 0.77 -3.52 0.46
CA THR A 52 1.29 -3.72 -0.89
C THR A 52 0.82 -5.05 -1.47
N TYR A 53 0.83 -5.15 -2.80
CA TYR A 53 0.67 -6.39 -3.55
C TYR A 53 1.63 -6.38 -4.74
N VAL A 54 1.75 -7.50 -5.46
CA VAL A 54 2.59 -7.57 -6.67
C VAL A 54 2.21 -6.45 -7.64
N GLY A 55 3.19 -5.63 -8.03
CA GLY A 55 3.00 -4.47 -8.90
C GLY A 55 2.77 -3.13 -8.19
N SER A 56 2.63 -3.08 -6.86
CA SER A 56 2.51 -1.82 -6.10
C SER A 56 3.64 -0.82 -6.37
N GLY A 57 4.88 -1.32 -6.54
CA GLY A 57 6.07 -0.47 -6.75
C GLY A 57 6.05 0.36 -8.03
N GLN A 58 5.15 0.05 -8.98
CA GLN A 58 4.94 0.88 -10.16
C GLN A 58 4.44 2.29 -9.80
N TRP A 59 3.73 2.44 -8.68
CA TRP A 59 3.08 3.70 -8.29
C TRP A 59 3.52 4.24 -6.92
N SER A 60 4.14 3.43 -6.07
CA SER A 60 4.48 3.86 -4.70
C SER A 60 5.79 3.27 -4.20
N GLY A 61 6.43 3.97 -3.26
CA GLY A 61 7.40 3.36 -2.36
C GLY A 61 6.70 2.64 -1.19
N HIS A 62 7.45 2.18 -0.19
CA HIS A 62 6.90 1.54 1.00
C HIS A 62 7.81 1.75 2.22
N TRP A 63 7.24 1.72 3.43
CA TRP A 63 8.00 1.64 4.69
C TRP A 63 7.60 0.38 5.44
N LEU A 64 8.53 -0.20 6.22
CA LEU A 64 8.41 -1.53 6.82
C LEU A 64 7.43 -1.64 8.00
N GLY A 65 6.49 -0.70 8.13
CA GLY A 65 5.49 -0.69 9.20
C GLY A 65 6.03 -0.20 10.54
N ASP A 66 5.26 -0.56 11.59
CA ASP A 66 5.48 -0.12 12.95
C ASP A 66 6.59 -0.98 13.58
N ASN A 67 7.74 -0.36 13.90
CA ASN A 67 8.88 -1.02 14.52
C ASN A 67 9.12 -0.51 15.96
N GLU A 68 10.07 -1.14 16.65
CA GLU A 68 10.50 -0.75 17.98
C GLU A 68 11.93 -0.19 17.96
N ALA A 69 12.28 0.68 18.91
CA ALA A 69 13.60 1.29 19.02
C ALA A 69 14.65 0.32 19.59
N THR A 70 14.91 -0.79 18.89
CA THR A 70 15.85 -1.83 19.30
C THR A 70 16.91 -2.11 18.23
N TRP A 71 18.07 -2.61 18.64
CA TRP A 71 19.14 -3.02 17.72
C TRP A 71 18.72 -4.15 16.76
N HIS A 72 17.77 -4.99 17.18
CA HIS A 72 17.25 -6.07 16.36
C HIS A 72 16.41 -5.54 15.19
N GLU A 73 15.60 -4.50 15.43
CA GLU A 73 14.82 -3.83 14.39
C GLU A 73 15.71 -3.12 13.37
N MET A 74 16.86 -2.58 13.78
CA MET A 74 17.86 -2.06 12.86
C MET A 74 18.41 -3.14 11.92
N LYS A 75 18.61 -4.37 12.40
CA LYS A 75 19.02 -5.48 11.53
C LYS A 75 17.90 -5.90 10.59
N ARG A 76 16.65 -5.93 11.07
CA ARG A 76 15.47 -6.28 10.26
C ARG A 76 15.21 -5.31 9.12
N SER A 77 15.51 -4.02 9.30
CA SER A 77 15.32 -3.03 8.25
C SER A 77 16.17 -3.32 7.00
N LEU A 78 17.41 -3.79 7.18
CA LEU A 78 18.28 -4.22 6.07
C LEU A 78 17.67 -5.37 5.28
N ILE A 79 17.08 -6.35 5.98
CA ILE A 79 16.43 -7.50 5.35
C ILE A 79 15.22 -7.02 4.55
N GLY A 80 14.34 -6.24 5.17
CA GLY A 80 13.14 -5.73 4.51
C GLY A 80 13.46 -4.87 3.29
N MET A 81 14.50 -4.03 3.33
CA MET A 81 14.93 -3.25 2.16
C MET A 81 15.32 -4.14 0.97
N VAL A 82 16.06 -5.23 1.20
CA VAL A 82 16.49 -6.15 0.13
C VAL A 82 15.30 -6.95 -0.41
N GLU A 83 14.41 -7.41 0.47
CA GLU A 83 13.20 -8.14 0.08
C GLU A 83 12.29 -7.27 -0.80
N PHE A 84 12.07 -6.01 -0.42
CA PHE A 84 11.22 -5.10 -1.20
C PHE A 84 11.85 -4.68 -2.53
N ASN A 85 13.18 -4.60 -2.62
CA ASN A 85 13.87 -4.46 -3.90
C ASN A 85 13.56 -5.65 -4.83
N TRP A 86 13.56 -6.88 -4.30
CA TRP A 86 13.17 -8.08 -5.05
C TRP A 86 11.68 -8.09 -5.42
N PHE A 87 10.81 -7.55 -4.57
CA PHE A 87 9.38 -7.39 -4.87
C PHE A 87 9.07 -6.28 -5.88
N GLY A 88 10.09 -5.56 -6.35
CA GLY A 88 9.96 -4.51 -7.35
C GLY A 88 9.41 -3.20 -6.80
N ILE A 89 9.76 -2.85 -5.56
CA ILE A 89 9.40 -1.60 -4.86
C ILE A 89 10.67 -0.80 -4.55
#